data_AF-Q7X1N8-F1
#
_entry.id   AF-Q7X1N8-F1
#
_cell.length_a   1.000
_cell.length_b   1.000
_cell.length_c   1.000
_cell.angle_alpha   90.00
_cell.angle_beta   90.00
_cell.angle_gamma   90.00
#
_symmetry.space_group_name_H-M   'P 1'
#
loop_
_entity.id
_entity.type
_entity.pdbx_description
1 polymer ?
#
loop_
_entity_poly.entity_id
_entity_poly.type
_entity_poly.pdbx_seq_one_letter_code
_entity_poly.pdbx_strand_id
1 'polypeptide(L)'
;MKDVLDVLIDIASTPAILVAFIAVVGLLLQKKGIADIIRGGIKTFVGFLIVTAGANFVVSSLEPFGIMFQKAFHVTGVVPNNEAIVAVALEKFGTYTALIMLAGMLFNILFARITRYKYIYLTGHATLYMACMIAVILSVSGLDGFLLVLFGGISLGIANTVFPAILQPFTVQVTKNDSVALAHTGNFGYAFSAIIGKYFGNKEKSTEDINFPKGLAFLRDSTVSITLTMGVVYMIVAIFTGNAYVTEKLSGGTNYIVYALQQAGSFAAGVFIILAGVRLILAEIVPAFKGISEKLVP
;
A
#
# COMPACT_ATOMS: atom_id res chain seq x y z
N MET A 1 15.94 -3.51 29.61
CA MET A 1 14.56 -3.90 29.22
C MET A 1 13.93 -2.91 28.27
N LYS A 2 14.06 -1.59 28.49
CA LYS A 2 13.58 -0.55 27.57
C LYS A 2 14.23 -0.65 26.19
N ASP A 3 15.56 -0.76 26.14
CA ASP A 3 16.31 -0.86 24.87
C ASP A 3 15.96 -2.11 24.03
N VAL A 4 15.65 -3.25 24.67
CA VAL A 4 15.24 -4.48 23.95
C VAL A 4 13.84 -4.32 23.39
N LEU A 5 12.95 -3.67 24.13
CA LEU A 5 11.59 -3.39 23.68
C LEU A 5 11.60 -2.39 22.51
N ASP A 6 12.44 -1.36 22.58
CA ASP A 6 12.59 -0.36 21.52
C ASP A 6 13.09 -1.01 20.22
N VAL A 7 14.08 -1.92 20.30
CA VAL A 7 14.54 -2.69 19.12
C VAL A 7 13.43 -3.57 18.53
N LEU A 8 12.62 -4.23 19.36
CA LEU A 8 11.50 -5.04 18.86
C LEU A 8 10.42 -4.18 18.20
N ILE A 9 10.16 -2.99 18.74
CA ILE A 9 9.25 -2.00 18.16
C ILE A 9 9.78 -1.52 16.81
N ASP A 10 11.07 -1.20 16.70
CA ASP A 10 11.69 -0.75 15.45
C ASP A 10 11.63 -1.83 14.36
N ILE A 11 11.88 -3.09 14.73
CA ILE A 11 11.77 -4.24 13.82
C ILE A 11 10.32 -4.39 13.33
N ALA A 12 9.35 -4.36 14.23
CA ALA A 12 7.94 -4.51 13.88
C ALA A 12 7.39 -3.32 13.08
N SER A 13 7.95 -2.13 13.30
CA SER A 13 7.54 -0.88 12.63
C SER A 13 8.24 -0.66 11.30
N THR A 14 9.22 -1.49 10.94
CA THR A 14 9.93 -1.42 9.65
C THR A 14 9.40 -2.50 8.70
N PRO A 15 8.53 -2.17 7.72
CA PRO A 15 7.88 -3.17 6.89
C PRO A 15 8.85 -4.06 6.10
N ALA A 16 9.97 -3.49 5.62
CA ALA A 16 11.00 -4.25 4.90
C ALA A 16 11.60 -5.37 5.75
N ILE A 17 11.86 -5.10 7.03
CA ILE A 17 12.41 -6.09 7.97
C ILE A 17 11.37 -7.14 8.30
N LEU A 18 10.13 -6.73 8.59
CA LEU A 18 9.04 -7.65 8.92
C LEU A 18 8.79 -8.64 7.79
N VAL A 19 8.68 -8.16 6.54
CA VAL A 19 8.41 -9.01 5.39
C VAL A 19 9.58 -9.94 5.07
N ALA A 20 10.83 -9.48 5.24
CA ALA A 20 12.02 -10.32 5.12
C ALA A 20 12.09 -11.40 6.20
N PHE A 21 11.72 -11.07 7.44
CA PHE A 21 11.65 -12.04 8.53
C PHE A 21 10.61 -13.13 8.25
N ILE A 22 9.43 -12.74 7.75
CA ILE A 22 8.38 -13.68 7.35
C ILE A 22 8.86 -14.59 6.21
N ALA A 23 9.59 -14.04 5.24
CA ALA A 23 10.20 -14.84 4.19
C ALA A 23 11.18 -15.89 4.75
N VAL A 24 12.06 -15.48 5.67
CA VAL A 24 13.02 -16.36 6.35
C VAL A 24 12.32 -17.46 7.14
N VAL A 25 11.32 -17.12 7.96
CA VAL A 25 10.53 -18.08 8.73
C VAL A 25 9.80 -19.06 7.82
N GLY A 26 9.18 -18.57 6.74
CA GLY A 26 8.50 -19.43 5.78
C GLY A 26 9.41 -20.41 5.05
N LEU A 27 10.64 -19.99 4.71
CA LEU A 27 11.65 -20.86 4.10
C LEU A 27 12.24 -21.86 5.11
N LEU A 28 12.40 -21.46 6.38
CA LEU A 28 12.80 -22.34 7.47
C LEU A 28 11.76 -23.44 7.72
N LEU A 29 10.47 -23.09 7.73
CA LEU A 29 9.36 -24.04 7.88
C LEU A 29 9.29 -25.06 6.73
N GLN A 30 9.77 -24.68 5.54
CA GLN A 30 9.94 -25.56 4.40
C GLN A 30 11.24 -26.38 4.41
N LYS A 31 12.08 -26.21 5.43
CA LYS A 31 13.39 -26.86 5.55
C LYS A 31 14.30 -26.62 4.33
N LYS A 32 14.25 -25.40 3.78
CA LYS A 32 15.14 -24.99 2.67
C LYS A 32 16.60 -24.92 3.14
N GLY A 33 17.54 -24.95 2.20
CA GLY A 33 18.97 -24.82 2.50
C GLY A 33 19.30 -23.43 3.06
N ILE A 34 20.35 -23.34 3.88
CA ILE A 34 20.79 -22.06 4.51
C ILE A 34 21.03 -20.97 3.45
N ALA A 35 21.62 -21.33 2.31
CA ALA A 35 21.86 -20.41 1.20
C ALA A 35 20.55 -19.80 0.65
N ASP A 36 19.50 -20.62 0.50
CA ASP A 36 18.19 -20.17 0.02
C ASP A 36 17.50 -19.27 1.05
N ILE A 37 17.60 -19.61 2.34
CA ILE A 37 17.02 -18.82 3.43
C ILE A 37 17.66 -17.43 3.49
N ILE A 38 19.00 -17.35 3.47
CA ILE A 38 19.73 -16.07 3.49
C ILE A 38 19.39 -15.26 2.24
N ARG A 39 19.45 -15.89 1.06
CA ARG A 39 19.13 -15.22 -0.21
C ARG A 39 17.71 -14.68 -0.23
N GLY A 40 16.72 -15.49 0.19
CA GLY A 40 15.31 -15.12 0.22
C GLY A 40 15.04 -13.96 1.18
N GLY A 41 15.64 -14.00 2.37
CA GLY A 41 15.57 -12.90 3.34
C GLY A 41 16.13 -11.59 2.79
N ILE A 42 17.36 -11.60 2.26
CA ILE A 42 18.02 -10.40 1.74
C ILE A 42 17.28 -9.83 0.53
N LYS A 43 16.88 -10.67 -0.44
CA LYS A 43 16.15 -10.21 -1.63
C LYS A 43 14.78 -9.63 -1.27
N THR A 44 14.09 -10.22 -0.31
CA THR A 44 12.82 -9.69 0.19
C THR A 44 13.02 -8.34 0.84
N PHE A 45 14.03 -8.20 1.71
CA PHE A 45 14.38 -6.93 2.36
C PHE A 45 14.71 -5.84 1.33
N VAL A 46 15.66 -6.10 0.42
CA VAL A 46 16.09 -5.16 -0.61
C VAL A 46 14.94 -4.83 -1.57
N GLY A 47 14.15 -5.83 -1.98
CA GLY A 47 12.99 -5.62 -2.84
C GLY A 47 11.98 -4.67 -2.21
N PHE A 48 11.73 -4.81 -0.91
CA PHE A 48 10.82 -3.91 -0.20
C PHE A 48 11.39 -2.49 -0.11
N LEU A 49 12.69 -2.32 0.13
CA LEU A 49 13.32 -0.99 0.08
C LEU A 49 13.19 -0.31 -1.29
N ILE A 50 13.32 -1.08 -2.38
CA ILE A 50 13.11 -0.57 -3.74
C ILE A 50 11.65 -0.12 -3.93
N VAL A 51 10.68 -0.92 -3.49
CA VAL A 51 9.25 -0.53 -3.54
C VAL A 51 9.01 0.77 -2.75
N THR A 52 9.55 0.88 -1.54
CA THR A 52 9.43 2.10 -0.72
C THR A 52 10.07 3.30 -1.39
N ALA A 53 11.25 3.14 -2.00
CA ALA A 53 11.92 4.22 -2.73
C ALA A 53 11.08 4.71 -3.92
N GLY A 54 10.51 3.79 -4.70
CA GLY A 54 9.61 4.13 -5.80
C GLY A 54 8.32 4.81 -5.33
N ALA A 55 7.72 4.33 -4.22
CA ALA A 55 6.56 4.95 -3.60
C ALA A 55 6.83 6.38 -3.15
N ASN A 56 7.97 6.62 -2.48
CA ASN A 56 8.37 7.97 -2.07
C ASN A 56 8.55 8.91 -3.27
N PHE A 57 9.05 8.39 -4.39
CA PHE A 57 9.20 9.15 -5.62
C PHE A 57 7.85 9.51 -6.26
N VAL A 58 6.86 8.62 -6.18
CA VAL A 58 5.48 8.90 -6.57
C VAL A 58 4.86 9.97 -5.65
N VAL A 59 4.97 9.80 -4.34
CA VAL A 59 4.43 10.75 -3.35
C VAL A 59 5.04 12.14 -3.54
N SER A 60 6.36 12.25 -3.67
CA SER A 60 7.04 13.53 -3.86
C SER A 60 6.66 14.21 -5.16
N SER A 61 6.28 13.45 -6.19
CA SER A 61 5.72 14.04 -7.40
C SER A 61 4.30 14.57 -7.20
N LEU A 62 3.45 13.83 -6.48
CA LEU A 62 2.03 14.15 -6.26
C LEU A 62 1.78 15.25 -5.23
N GLU A 63 2.65 15.45 -4.26
CA GLU A 63 2.46 16.50 -3.24
C GLU A 63 2.36 17.91 -3.85
N PRO A 64 3.29 18.34 -4.74
CA PRO A 64 3.13 19.58 -5.49
C PRO A 64 1.86 19.63 -6.33
N PHE A 65 1.42 18.50 -6.90
CA PHE A 65 0.17 18.44 -7.65
C PHE A 65 -1.03 18.76 -6.78
N GLY A 66 -1.10 18.22 -5.56
CA GLY A 66 -2.15 18.54 -4.60
C GLY A 66 -2.22 20.04 -4.30
N ILE A 67 -1.06 20.68 -4.08
CA ILE A 67 -0.97 22.13 -3.84
C ILE A 67 -1.44 22.93 -5.06
N MET A 68 -0.96 22.56 -6.26
CA MET A 68 -1.40 23.17 -7.52
C MET A 68 -2.91 23.03 -7.71
N PHE A 69 -3.47 21.85 -7.47
CA PHE A 69 -4.89 21.57 -7.63
C PHE A 69 -5.75 22.42 -6.69
N GLN A 70 -5.38 22.52 -5.41
CA GLN A 70 -6.06 23.39 -4.45
C GLN A 70 -6.05 24.86 -4.90
N LYS A 71 -4.90 25.34 -5.37
CA LYS A 71 -4.75 26.71 -5.88
C LYS A 71 -5.56 26.96 -7.14
N ALA A 72 -5.51 26.05 -8.10
CA ALA A 72 -6.15 26.14 -9.41
C ALA A 72 -7.68 26.13 -9.32
N PHE A 73 -8.23 25.27 -8.46
CA PHE A 73 -9.68 25.03 -8.39
C PHE A 73 -10.33 25.58 -7.13
N HIS A 74 -9.60 26.36 -6.33
CA HIS A 74 -10.08 26.98 -5.09
C HIS A 74 -10.70 25.97 -4.10
N VAL A 75 -10.15 24.76 -4.08
CA VAL A 75 -10.61 23.71 -3.17
C VAL A 75 -10.08 24.02 -1.77
N THR A 76 -11.00 24.26 -0.84
CA THR A 76 -10.69 24.48 0.57
C THR A 76 -10.82 23.17 1.33
N GLY A 77 -9.79 22.79 2.08
CA GLY A 77 -9.81 21.57 2.89
C GLY A 77 -8.44 20.93 3.04
N VAL A 78 -8.42 19.81 3.75
CA VAL A 78 -7.22 18.98 3.94
C VAL A 78 -7.11 18.04 2.74
N VAL A 79 -5.91 17.94 2.14
CA VAL A 79 -5.65 16.88 1.16
C VAL A 79 -5.79 15.54 1.89
N PRO A 80 -6.71 14.64 1.47
CA PRO A 80 -6.87 13.36 2.13
C PRO A 80 -5.58 12.55 2.02
N ASN A 81 -4.79 12.57 3.09
CA ASN A 81 -3.49 11.93 3.19
C ASN A 81 -3.45 11.16 4.50
N ASN A 82 -3.25 9.85 4.40
CA ASN A 82 -3.31 8.95 5.55
C ASN A 82 -2.20 9.28 6.55
N GLU A 83 -0.99 9.53 6.05
CA GLU A 83 0.20 9.84 6.85
C GLU A 83 -0.04 11.10 7.70
N ALA A 84 -0.52 12.18 7.09
CA ALA A 84 -0.72 13.46 7.76
C ALA A 84 -1.80 13.39 8.84
N ILE A 85 -2.95 12.75 8.55
CA ILE A 85 -4.06 12.64 9.50
C ILE A 85 -3.70 11.69 10.65
N VAL A 86 -3.08 10.55 10.34
CA VAL A 86 -2.68 9.58 11.36
C VAL A 86 -1.59 10.15 12.26
N ALA A 87 -0.62 10.91 11.73
CA ALA A 87 0.41 11.55 12.54
C ALA A 87 -0.20 12.44 13.64
N VAL A 88 -1.15 13.31 13.27
CA VAL A 88 -1.85 14.18 14.24
C VAL A 88 -2.70 13.36 15.21
N ALA A 89 -3.38 12.32 14.73
CA ALA A 89 -4.20 11.47 15.59
C ALA A 89 -3.37 10.67 16.60
N LEU A 90 -2.16 10.23 16.23
CA LEU A 90 -1.26 9.48 17.11
C LEU A 90 -0.78 10.30 18.31
N GLU A 91 -0.68 11.63 18.20
CA GLU A 91 -0.34 12.49 19.35
C GLU A 91 -1.34 12.34 20.50
N LYS A 92 -2.62 12.12 20.17
CA LYS A 92 -3.71 12.00 21.16
C LYS A 92 -4.12 10.56 21.45
N PHE A 93 -4.04 9.67 20.46
CA PHE A 93 -4.58 8.30 20.51
C PHE A 93 -3.53 7.21 20.33
N GLY A 94 -2.23 7.55 20.38
CA GLY A 94 -1.13 6.64 20.08
C GLY A 94 -1.11 5.37 20.94
N THR A 95 -1.33 5.50 22.25
CA THR A 95 -1.37 4.34 23.16
C THR A 95 -2.48 3.35 22.78
N TYR A 96 -3.71 3.86 22.60
CA TYR A 96 -4.83 3.02 22.20
C TYR A 96 -4.63 2.43 20.79
N THR A 97 -4.04 3.19 19.89
CA THR A 97 -3.69 2.73 18.54
C THR A 97 -2.76 1.52 18.58
N ALA A 98 -1.66 1.61 19.33
CA ALA A 98 -0.68 0.52 19.45
C ALA A 98 -1.31 -0.73 20.09
N LEU A 99 -2.12 -0.55 21.15
CA LEU A 99 -2.81 -1.65 21.82
C LEU A 99 -3.85 -2.32 20.92
N ILE A 100 -4.63 -1.54 20.17
CA ILE A 100 -5.58 -2.07 19.18
C ILE A 100 -4.84 -2.81 18.07
N MET A 101 -3.74 -2.29 17.56
CA MET A 101 -2.94 -2.95 16.53
C MET A 101 -2.44 -4.32 17.00
N LEU A 102 -1.92 -4.40 18.23
CA LEU A 102 -1.48 -5.67 18.82
C LEU A 102 -2.65 -6.64 19.03
N ALA A 103 -3.74 -6.18 19.66
CA ALA A 103 -4.93 -7.00 19.87
C ALA A 103 -5.52 -7.48 18.53
N GLY A 104 -5.59 -6.60 17.52
CA GLY A 104 -6.11 -6.91 16.19
C GLY A 104 -5.29 -7.94 15.44
N MET A 105 -3.96 -7.93 15.60
CA MET A 105 -3.12 -9.00 15.05
C MET A 105 -3.42 -10.35 15.71
N LEU A 106 -3.56 -10.38 17.04
CA LEU A 106 -3.94 -11.61 17.77
C LEU A 106 -5.32 -12.13 17.32
N PHE A 107 -6.30 -11.23 17.18
CA PHE A 107 -7.62 -11.58 16.68
C PHE A 107 -7.59 -12.03 15.22
N ASN A 108 -6.80 -11.40 14.35
CA ASN A 108 -6.65 -11.84 12.95
C ASN A 108 -6.08 -13.26 12.85
N ILE A 109 -5.05 -13.59 13.64
CA ILE A 109 -4.51 -14.95 13.74
C ILE A 109 -5.57 -15.93 14.29
N LEU A 110 -6.28 -15.54 15.35
CA LEU A 110 -7.35 -16.35 15.93
C LEU A 110 -8.45 -16.64 14.90
N PHE A 111 -8.92 -15.62 14.17
CA PHE A 111 -9.94 -15.76 13.12
C PHE A 111 -9.45 -16.61 11.95
N ALA A 112 -8.19 -16.45 11.53
CA ALA A 112 -7.61 -17.33 10.52
C ALA A 112 -7.53 -18.79 10.99
N ARG A 113 -7.33 -19.04 12.28
CA ARG A 113 -7.32 -20.40 12.82
C ARG A 113 -8.72 -21.03 12.88
N ILE A 114 -9.72 -20.30 13.40
CA ILE A 114 -11.05 -20.88 13.68
C ILE A 114 -12.02 -20.78 12.50
N THR A 115 -11.80 -19.87 11.55
CA THR A 115 -12.67 -19.69 10.39
C THR A 115 -12.05 -20.29 9.12
N ARG A 116 -12.84 -20.36 8.05
CA ARG A 116 -12.35 -20.73 6.71
C ARG A 116 -11.46 -19.66 6.05
N TYR A 117 -11.38 -18.45 6.61
CA TYR A 117 -10.68 -17.32 6.02
C TYR A 117 -9.23 -17.26 6.50
N LYS A 118 -8.31 -17.91 5.77
CA LYS A 118 -6.90 -18.09 6.14
C LYS A 118 -6.00 -16.90 5.77
N TYR A 119 -6.47 -15.67 6.00
CA TYR A 119 -5.74 -14.45 5.63
C TYR A 119 -5.08 -13.81 6.85
N ILE A 120 -3.76 -13.66 6.79
CA ILE A 120 -2.97 -12.91 7.77
C ILE A 120 -2.56 -11.58 7.14
N TYR A 121 -2.95 -10.48 7.78
CA TYR A 121 -2.72 -9.13 7.26
C TYR A 121 -1.37 -8.59 7.74
N LEU A 122 -0.41 -8.52 6.82
CA LEU A 122 1.00 -8.26 7.15
C LEU A 122 1.47 -6.84 6.81
N THR A 123 0.57 -5.99 6.32
CA THR A 123 0.88 -4.59 5.97
C THR A 123 0.83 -3.71 7.23
N GLY A 124 1.92 -3.71 8.01
CA GLY A 124 1.98 -3.07 9.34
C GLY A 124 1.56 -1.59 9.38
N HIS A 125 2.05 -0.76 8.46
CA HIS A 125 1.68 0.67 8.42
C HIS A 125 0.19 0.89 8.14
N ALA A 126 -0.40 0.10 7.23
CA ALA A 126 -1.83 0.17 6.94
C ALA A 126 -2.67 -0.33 8.14
N THR A 127 -2.21 -1.37 8.82
CA THR A 127 -2.83 -1.85 10.06
C THR A 127 -2.77 -0.78 11.15
N LEU A 128 -1.65 -0.06 11.28
CA LEU A 128 -1.50 1.06 12.20
C LEU A 128 -2.50 2.18 11.88
N TYR A 129 -2.65 2.54 10.59
CA TYR A 129 -3.61 3.56 10.16
C TYR A 129 -5.04 3.17 10.52
N MET A 130 -5.43 1.92 10.23
CA MET A 130 -6.75 1.40 10.59
C MET A 130 -6.94 1.32 12.11
N ALA A 131 -5.94 0.85 12.85
CA ALA A 131 -5.96 0.82 14.30
C ALA A 131 -6.17 2.22 14.88
N CYS A 132 -5.51 3.23 14.31
CA CYS A 132 -5.63 4.62 14.73
C CYS A 132 -7.04 5.15 14.49
N MET A 133 -7.60 4.92 13.30
CA MET A 133 -8.97 5.35 12.99
C MET A 133 -10.01 4.65 13.87
N ILE A 134 -9.84 3.35 14.14
CA ILE A 134 -10.69 2.61 15.08
C ILE A 134 -10.55 3.19 16.49
N ALA A 135 -9.34 3.49 16.94
CA ALA A 135 -9.09 4.11 18.25
C ALA A 135 -9.81 5.46 18.37
N VAL A 136 -9.70 6.32 17.34
CA VAL A 136 -10.39 7.62 17.29
C VAL A 136 -11.90 7.43 17.38
N ILE A 137 -12.47 6.58 16.52
CA ILE A 137 -13.93 6.36 16.45
C ILE A 137 -14.47 5.84 17.79
N LEU A 138 -13.83 4.83 18.38
CA LEU A 138 -14.28 4.26 19.65
C LEU A 138 -14.10 5.23 20.82
N SER A 139 -12.98 5.96 20.86
CA SER A 139 -12.73 6.98 21.90
C SER A 139 -13.79 8.09 21.86
N VAL A 140 -14.08 8.61 20.66
CA VAL A 140 -15.08 9.67 20.47
C VAL A 140 -16.49 9.17 20.77
N SER A 141 -16.74 7.87 20.56
CA SER A 141 -18.00 7.21 20.94
C SER A 141 -18.13 6.96 22.46
N GLY A 142 -17.13 7.34 23.26
CA GLY A 142 -17.16 7.25 24.73
C GLY A 142 -16.61 5.95 25.32
N LEU A 143 -16.00 5.07 24.51
CA LEU A 143 -15.29 3.90 25.04
C LEU A 143 -13.89 4.30 25.51
N ASP A 144 -13.41 3.65 26.56
CA ASP A 144 -12.05 3.81 27.07
C ASP A 144 -11.46 2.50 27.59
N GLY A 145 -10.20 2.58 28.03
CA GLY A 145 -9.51 1.51 28.74
C GLY A 145 -9.55 0.16 28.03
N PHE A 146 -9.91 -0.87 28.78
CA PHE A 146 -9.94 -2.25 28.29
C PHE A 146 -10.99 -2.47 27.19
N LEU A 147 -12.18 -1.89 27.32
CA LEU A 147 -13.27 -2.10 26.36
C LEU A 147 -12.92 -1.52 24.99
N LEU A 148 -12.30 -0.34 24.96
CA LEU A 148 -11.80 0.25 23.72
C LEU A 148 -10.81 -0.68 23.03
N VAL A 149 -9.81 -1.19 23.76
CA VAL A 149 -8.77 -2.07 23.19
C VAL A 149 -9.36 -3.39 22.73
N LEU A 150 -10.27 -3.99 23.50
CA LEU A 150 -10.91 -5.26 23.17
C LEU A 150 -11.74 -5.13 21.90
N PHE A 151 -12.70 -4.19 21.87
CA PHE A 151 -13.58 -4.02 20.72
C PHE A 151 -12.80 -3.50 19.51
N GLY A 152 -11.85 -2.58 19.70
CA GLY A 152 -11.01 -2.09 18.62
C GLY A 152 -10.14 -3.20 18.02
N GLY A 153 -9.55 -4.05 18.86
CA GLY A 153 -8.81 -5.24 18.42
C GLY A 153 -9.68 -6.22 17.65
N ILE A 154 -10.88 -6.53 18.14
CA ILE A 154 -11.84 -7.40 17.44
C ILE A 154 -12.20 -6.80 16.08
N SER A 155 -12.56 -5.52 16.03
CA SER A 155 -12.91 -4.81 14.79
C SER A 155 -11.77 -4.84 13.78
N LEU A 156 -10.54 -4.55 14.22
CA LEU A 156 -9.36 -4.59 13.36
C LEU A 156 -9.06 -6.01 12.87
N GLY A 157 -9.14 -7.01 13.76
CA GLY A 157 -8.95 -8.41 13.41
C GLY A 157 -9.95 -8.90 12.36
N ILE A 158 -11.23 -8.52 12.52
CA ILE A 158 -12.29 -8.81 11.54
C ILE A 158 -11.95 -8.15 10.21
N ALA A 159 -11.61 -6.85 10.23
CA ALA A 159 -11.30 -6.13 9.01
C ALA A 159 -10.09 -6.74 8.27
N ASN A 160 -9.04 -7.09 9.00
CA ASN A 160 -7.83 -7.73 8.48
C ASN A 160 -8.09 -9.12 7.88
N THR A 161 -9.11 -9.84 8.35
CA THR A 161 -9.53 -11.12 7.77
C THR A 161 -10.48 -10.93 6.58
N VAL A 162 -11.47 -10.04 6.71
CA VAL A 162 -12.57 -9.88 5.75
C VAL A 162 -12.12 -9.10 4.51
N PHE A 163 -11.28 -8.07 4.66
CA PHE A 163 -10.86 -7.22 3.55
C PHE A 163 -10.14 -8.03 2.46
N PRO A 164 -9.14 -8.87 2.76
CA PRO A 164 -8.53 -9.74 1.76
C PRO A 164 -9.54 -10.78 1.21
N ALA A 165 -10.39 -11.34 2.07
CA ALA A 165 -11.36 -12.35 1.68
C ALA A 165 -12.36 -11.88 0.62
N ILE A 166 -12.88 -10.66 0.77
CA ILE A 166 -13.85 -10.09 -0.18
C ILE A 166 -13.19 -9.86 -1.55
N LEU A 167 -11.94 -9.43 -1.56
CA LEU A 167 -11.23 -9.10 -2.80
C LEU A 167 -10.61 -10.33 -3.49
N GLN A 168 -10.32 -11.40 -2.74
CA GLN A 168 -9.57 -12.55 -3.23
C GLN A 168 -10.11 -13.15 -4.54
N PRO A 169 -11.42 -13.37 -4.74
CA PRO A 169 -11.93 -13.91 -6.00
C PRO A 169 -11.54 -13.08 -7.22
N PHE A 170 -11.39 -11.77 -7.05
CA PHE A 170 -10.96 -10.85 -8.11
C PHE A 170 -9.43 -10.79 -8.21
N THR A 171 -8.71 -10.80 -7.09
CA THR A 171 -7.24 -10.90 -7.07
C THR A 171 -6.77 -12.10 -7.87
N VAL A 172 -7.33 -13.29 -7.64
CA VAL A 172 -6.97 -14.54 -8.34
C VAL A 172 -7.20 -14.43 -9.86
N GLN A 173 -8.25 -13.73 -10.29
CA GLN A 173 -8.52 -13.54 -11.71
C GLN A 173 -7.44 -12.67 -12.39
N VAL A 174 -6.90 -11.68 -11.69
CA VAL A 174 -5.88 -10.76 -12.21
C VAL A 174 -4.49 -11.39 -12.12
N THR A 175 -4.14 -11.96 -10.96
CA THR A 175 -2.80 -12.50 -10.70
C THR A 175 -2.61 -13.91 -11.23
N LYS A 176 -3.71 -14.63 -11.53
CA LYS A 176 -3.73 -16.08 -11.83
C LYS A 176 -3.06 -16.90 -10.72
N ASN A 177 -3.10 -16.40 -9.48
CA ASN A 177 -2.42 -16.98 -8.33
C ASN A 177 -3.29 -16.85 -7.07
N ASP A 178 -3.55 -17.98 -6.40
CA ASP A 178 -4.34 -18.07 -5.16
C ASP A 178 -3.49 -18.25 -3.89
N SER A 179 -2.15 -18.20 -4.01
CA SER A 179 -1.26 -18.34 -2.85
C SER A 179 -1.08 -17.05 -2.04
N VAL A 180 -1.46 -15.90 -2.59
CA VAL A 180 -1.31 -14.58 -1.94
C VAL A 180 -2.59 -13.79 -2.14
N ALA A 181 -3.01 -13.06 -1.11
CA ALA A 181 -4.14 -12.15 -1.14
C ALA A 181 -3.69 -10.70 -1.03
N LEU A 182 -4.44 -9.78 -1.65
CA LEU A 182 -4.20 -8.35 -1.50
C LEU A 182 -4.77 -7.89 -0.15
N ALA A 183 -3.92 -7.27 0.67
CA ALA A 183 -4.25 -6.78 1.99
C ALA A 183 -3.93 -5.27 2.10
N HIS A 184 -4.93 -4.43 1.80
CA HIS A 184 -4.81 -2.97 1.88
C HIS A 184 -6.12 -2.33 2.39
N THR A 185 -6.04 -1.07 2.85
CA THR A 185 -7.19 -0.28 3.31
C THR A 185 -8.23 -0.01 2.21
N GLY A 186 -7.86 -0.16 0.93
CA GLY A 186 -8.71 0.09 -0.24
C GLY A 186 -9.52 -1.12 -0.70
N ASN A 187 -9.39 -2.29 -0.05
CA ASN A 187 -9.93 -3.55 -0.57
C ASN A 187 -11.43 -3.54 -0.87
N PHE A 188 -12.24 -2.87 -0.04
CA PHE A 188 -13.66 -2.70 -0.30
C PHE A 188 -13.93 -1.93 -1.59
N GLY A 189 -13.20 -0.83 -1.82
CA GLY A 189 -13.29 -0.05 -3.05
C GLY A 189 -12.85 -0.87 -4.26
N TYR A 190 -11.76 -1.63 -4.15
CA TYR A 190 -11.30 -2.51 -5.23
C TYR A 190 -12.32 -3.60 -5.56
N ALA A 191 -12.92 -4.22 -4.53
CA ALA A 191 -13.93 -5.25 -4.72
C ALA A 191 -15.20 -4.66 -5.35
N PHE A 192 -15.61 -3.47 -4.91
CA PHE A 192 -16.74 -2.76 -5.50
C PHE A 192 -16.49 -2.42 -6.97
N SER A 193 -15.32 -1.89 -7.30
CA SER A 193 -14.89 -1.64 -8.69
C SER A 193 -14.89 -2.93 -9.52
N ALA A 194 -14.42 -4.04 -8.96
CA ALA A 194 -14.42 -5.33 -9.64
C ALA A 194 -15.83 -5.90 -9.86
N ILE A 195 -16.75 -5.68 -8.92
CA ILE A 195 -18.17 -6.02 -9.07
C ILE A 195 -18.80 -5.21 -10.20
N ILE A 196 -18.59 -3.89 -10.23
CA ILE A 196 -19.06 -3.05 -11.33
C ILE A 196 -18.46 -3.53 -12.66
N GLY A 197 -17.15 -3.76 -12.71
CA GLY A 197 -16.48 -4.28 -13.90
C GLY A 197 -17.01 -5.64 -14.36
N LYS A 198 -17.47 -6.49 -13.45
CA LYS A 198 -18.11 -7.78 -13.79
C LYS A 198 -19.46 -7.60 -14.49
N TYR A 199 -20.24 -6.60 -14.11
CA TYR A 199 -21.58 -6.37 -14.69
C TYR A 199 -21.54 -5.49 -15.95
N PHE A 200 -20.63 -4.52 -16.01
CA PHE A 200 -20.60 -3.52 -17.07
C PHE A 200 -19.38 -3.63 -18.01
N GLY A 201 -18.36 -4.40 -17.64
CA GLY A 201 -17.15 -4.58 -18.42
C GLY A 201 -17.20 -5.79 -19.36
N ASN A 202 -16.21 -5.87 -20.24
CA ASN A 202 -15.94 -7.05 -21.06
C ASN A 202 -14.48 -7.46 -20.90
N LYS A 203 -14.24 -8.68 -20.38
CA LYS A 203 -12.89 -9.22 -20.15
C LYS A 203 -12.07 -9.41 -21.43
N GLU A 204 -12.72 -9.58 -22.57
CA GLU A 204 -12.07 -9.68 -23.88
C GLU A 204 -11.56 -8.33 -24.39
N LYS A 205 -12.03 -7.23 -23.79
CA LYS A 205 -11.63 -5.86 -24.14
C LYS A 205 -10.83 -5.21 -23.01
N SER A 206 -9.76 -5.88 -22.60
CA SER A 206 -8.82 -5.34 -21.62
C SER A 206 -8.03 -4.15 -22.20
N THR A 207 -7.77 -3.13 -21.38
CA THR A 207 -6.86 -2.04 -21.76
C THR A 207 -5.41 -2.50 -21.94
N GLU A 208 -5.04 -3.61 -21.30
CA GLU A 208 -3.73 -4.26 -21.44
C GLU A 208 -3.52 -4.88 -22.83
N ASP A 209 -4.61 -5.20 -23.54
CA ASP A 209 -4.61 -5.91 -24.83
C ASP A 209 -4.92 -4.98 -26.02
N ILE A 210 -4.87 -3.66 -25.82
CA ILE A 210 -5.16 -2.69 -26.88
C ILE A 210 -4.13 -2.79 -28.02
N ASN A 211 -4.63 -3.11 -29.21
CA ASN A 211 -3.82 -3.09 -30.43
C ASN A 211 -3.74 -1.67 -31.00
N PHE A 212 -2.77 -0.89 -30.52
CA PHE A 212 -2.51 0.44 -31.06
C PHE A 212 -2.11 0.40 -32.54
N PRO A 213 -2.57 1.37 -33.37
CA PRO A 213 -2.08 1.54 -34.74
C PRO A 213 -0.59 1.89 -34.74
N LYS A 214 0.12 1.65 -35.87
CA LYS A 214 1.59 1.81 -35.97
C LYS A 214 2.12 3.13 -35.41
N GLY A 215 1.43 4.26 -35.66
CA GLY A 215 1.83 5.59 -35.18
C GLY A 215 1.69 5.80 -33.66
N LEU A 216 0.88 4.99 -32.98
CA LEU A 216 0.65 5.06 -31.53
C LEU A 216 1.21 3.83 -30.78
N ALA A 217 2.01 3.01 -31.46
CA ALA A 217 2.55 1.77 -30.88
C ALA A 217 3.39 2.01 -29.62
N PHE A 218 3.97 3.21 -29.45
CA PHE A 218 4.69 3.60 -28.25
C PHE A 218 3.82 3.61 -26.99
N LEU A 219 2.49 3.73 -27.11
CA LEU A 219 1.56 3.66 -25.96
C LEU A 219 1.45 2.26 -25.35
N ARG A 220 2.01 1.23 -26.01
CA ARG A 220 2.17 -0.11 -25.43
C ARG A 220 3.23 -0.15 -24.34
N ASP A 221 4.17 0.79 -24.34
CA ASP A 221 5.13 0.93 -23.24
C ASP A 221 4.44 1.65 -22.07
N SER A 222 4.32 0.96 -20.94
CA SER A 222 3.64 1.50 -19.76
C SER A 222 4.32 2.74 -19.20
N THR A 223 5.65 2.82 -19.27
CA THR A 223 6.41 4.00 -18.82
C THR A 223 6.05 5.22 -19.67
N VAL A 224 6.01 5.04 -21.00
CA VAL A 224 5.63 6.10 -21.94
C VAL A 224 4.17 6.51 -21.72
N SER A 225 3.26 5.54 -21.64
CA SER A 225 1.82 5.79 -21.46
C SER A 225 1.51 6.53 -20.15
N ILE A 226 2.12 6.12 -19.04
CA ILE A 226 1.98 6.78 -17.74
C ILE A 226 2.53 8.20 -17.80
N THR A 227 3.74 8.40 -18.36
CA THR A 227 4.37 9.72 -18.46
C THR A 227 3.49 10.68 -19.26
N LEU A 228 2.94 10.24 -20.39
CA LEU A 228 2.08 11.08 -21.23
C LEU A 228 0.76 11.40 -20.53
N THR A 229 0.12 10.41 -19.91
CA THR A 229 -1.14 10.59 -19.20
C THR A 229 -0.99 11.57 -18.04
N MET A 230 0.02 11.35 -17.18
CA MET A 230 0.32 12.27 -16.10
C MET A 230 0.79 13.62 -16.63
N GLY A 231 1.50 13.66 -17.75
CA GLY A 231 1.90 14.89 -18.42
C GLY A 231 0.69 15.77 -18.75
N VAL A 232 -0.33 15.19 -19.39
CA VAL A 232 -1.59 15.91 -19.68
C VAL A 232 -2.26 16.40 -18.40
N VAL A 233 -2.35 15.55 -17.38
CA VAL A 233 -2.98 15.90 -16.10
C VAL A 233 -2.24 17.05 -15.40
N TYR A 234 -0.92 16.97 -15.25
CA TYR A 234 -0.11 18.05 -14.66
C TYR A 234 -0.14 19.32 -15.47
N MET A 235 -0.10 19.22 -16.80
CA MET A 235 -0.15 20.37 -17.70
C MET A 235 -1.43 21.17 -17.50
N ILE A 236 -2.59 20.49 -17.50
CA ILE A 236 -3.88 21.13 -17.25
C ILE A 236 -3.85 21.88 -15.93
N VAL A 237 -3.47 21.19 -14.84
CA VAL A 237 -3.47 21.80 -13.50
C VAL A 237 -2.46 22.94 -13.42
N ALA A 238 -1.28 22.82 -14.03
CA ALA A 238 -0.26 23.86 -14.02
C ALA A 238 -0.73 25.13 -14.76
N ILE A 239 -1.46 24.98 -15.88
CA ILE A 239 -2.07 26.10 -16.61
C ILE A 239 -3.09 26.83 -15.74
N PHE A 240 -4.00 26.10 -15.09
CA PHE A 240 -5.01 26.71 -14.21
C PHE A 240 -4.42 27.29 -12.91
N THR A 241 -3.30 26.73 -12.43
CA THR A 241 -2.57 27.28 -11.28
C THR A 241 -1.90 28.62 -11.61
N GLY A 242 -1.42 28.75 -12.85
CA GLY A 242 -0.76 29.94 -13.35
C GLY A 242 0.77 29.93 -13.16
N ASN A 243 1.48 30.44 -14.17
CA ASN A 243 2.95 30.43 -14.24
C ASN A 243 3.62 31.04 -13.00
N ALA A 244 3.22 32.25 -12.59
CA ALA A 244 3.86 32.95 -11.47
C ALA A 244 3.82 32.12 -10.18
N TYR A 245 2.68 31.50 -9.86
CA TYR A 245 2.56 30.70 -8.64
C TYR A 245 3.44 29.46 -8.69
N VAL A 246 3.41 28.70 -9.78
CA VAL A 246 4.23 27.49 -9.92
C VAL A 246 5.72 27.83 -9.86
N THR A 247 6.13 28.87 -10.60
CA THR A 247 7.54 29.27 -10.69
C THR A 247 8.11 29.80 -9.37
N GLU A 248 7.35 30.62 -8.65
CA GLU A 248 7.81 31.22 -7.39
C GLU A 248 7.68 30.29 -6.18
N LYS A 249 6.69 29.40 -6.17
CA LYS A 249 6.34 28.63 -4.96
C LYS A 249 6.66 27.15 -5.03
N LEU A 250 6.77 26.55 -6.21
CA LEU A 250 6.87 25.10 -6.36
C LEU A 250 8.09 24.63 -7.15
N SER A 251 8.42 25.30 -8.26
CA SER A 251 9.43 24.81 -9.20
C SER A 251 10.84 25.34 -8.97
N GLY A 252 11.04 26.20 -7.96
CA GLY A 252 12.34 26.82 -7.67
C GLY A 252 12.86 27.69 -8.81
N GLY A 253 11.98 28.42 -9.50
CA GLY A 253 12.34 29.30 -10.62
C GLY A 253 12.30 28.62 -12.00
N THR A 254 12.02 27.32 -12.08
CA THR A 254 11.86 26.61 -13.35
C THR A 254 10.52 26.97 -14.03
N ASN A 255 10.49 26.97 -15.35
CA ASN A 255 9.25 27.20 -16.11
C ASN A 255 8.17 26.19 -15.72
N TYR A 256 6.93 26.65 -15.52
CA TYR A 256 5.82 25.83 -15.01
C TYR A 256 5.47 24.61 -15.89
N ILE A 257 5.63 24.71 -17.22
CA ILE A 257 5.40 23.61 -18.16
C ILE A 257 6.51 22.56 -18.03
N VAL A 258 7.76 23.01 -17.98
CA VAL A 258 8.91 22.11 -17.80
C VAL A 258 8.81 21.39 -16.46
N TYR A 259 8.42 22.11 -15.40
CA TYR A 259 8.16 21.53 -14.10
C TYR A 259 7.03 20.48 -14.14
N ALA A 260 5.91 20.79 -14.79
CA ALA A 260 4.80 19.85 -14.96
C ALA A 260 5.24 18.54 -15.66
N LEU A 261 6.01 18.65 -16.74
CA LEU A 261 6.57 17.50 -17.45
C LEU A 261 7.57 16.72 -16.60
N GLN A 262 8.41 17.41 -15.82
CA GLN A 262 9.34 16.77 -14.90
C GLN A 262 8.60 15.98 -13.82
N GLN A 263 7.54 16.53 -13.22
CA GLN A 263 6.74 15.82 -12.22
C GLN A 263 6.01 14.61 -12.80
N ALA A 264 5.47 14.72 -14.02
CA ALA A 264 4.88 13.59 -14.72
C ALA A 264 5.89 12.47 -15.01
N GLY A 265 7.09 12.83 -15.46
CA GLY A 265 8.19 11.87 -15.66
C GLY A 265 8.64 11.24 -14.34
N SER A 266 8.74 12.02 -13.26
CA SER A 266 9.06 11.51 -11.93
C SER A 266 8.00 10.52 -11.44
N PHE A 267 6.71 10.81 -11.63
CA PHE A 267 5.64 9.87 -11.30
C PHE A 267 5.84 8.52 -12.03
N ALA A 268 6.05 8.56 -13.35
CA ALA A 268 6.25 7.36 -14.16
C ALA A 268 7.51 6.57 -13.74
N ALA A 269 8.61 7.26 -13.45
CA ALA A 269 9.83 6.65 -12.93
C ALA A 269 9.58 5.97 -11.57
N GLY A 270 8.83 6.62 -10.68
CA GLY A 270 8.44 6.04 -9.39
C GLY A 270 7.64 4.75 -9.56
N VAL A 271 6.66 4.74 -10.47
CA VAL A 271 5.89 3.53 -10.81
C VAL A 271 6.78 2.43 -11.37
N PHE A 272 7.72 2.76 -12.26
CA PHE A 272 8.67 1.78 -12.80
C PHE A 272 9.52 1.13 -11.69
N ILE A 273 10.04 1.93 -10.76
CA ILE A 273 10.82 1.46 -9.61
C ILE A 273 9.98 0.52 -8.73
N ILE A 274 8.72 0.89 -8.45
CA ILE A 274 7.78 0.04 -7.69
C ILE A 274 7.62 -1.32 -8.38
N LEU A 275 7.36 -1.34 -9.69
CA LEU A 275 7.16 -2.58 -10.44
C LEU A 275 8.40 -3.47 -10.42
N ALA A 276 9.60 -2.88 -10.51
CA ALA A 276 10.86 -3.61 -10.38
C ALA A 276 11.03 -4.24 -8.99
N GLY A 277 10.74 -3.48 -7.93
CA GLY A 277 10.79 -3.97 -6.54
C GLY A 277 9.79 -5.08 -6.27
N VAL A 278 8.54 -4.94 -6.71
CA VAL A 278 7.48 -5.95 -6.53
C VAL A 278 7.88 -7.29 -7.15
N ARG A 279 8.46 -7.30 -8.35
CA ARG A 279 8.94 -8.52 -9.00
C ARG A 279 10.01 -9.24 -8.18
N LEU A 280 10.93 -8.49 -7.57
CA LEU A 280 11.99 -9.05 -6.73
C LEU A 280 11.41 -9.71 -5.47
N ILE A 281 10.41 -9.08 -4.85
CA ILE A 281 9.76 -9.57 -3.63
C ILE A 281 8.94 -10.83 -3.91
N LEU A 282 8.10 -10.81 -4.95
CA LEU A 282 7.16 -11.91 -5.23
C LEU A 282 7.86 -13.25 -5.45
N ALA A 283 9.07 -13.23 -6.03
CA ALA A 283 9.87 -14.42 -6.27
C ALA A 283 10.24 -15.18 -4.98
N GLU A 284 10.37 -14.48 -3.86
CA GLU A 284 10.81 -15.04 -2.58
C GLU A 284 9.64 -15.19 -1.58
N ILE A 285 8.67 -14.28 -1.64
CA ILE A 285 7.46 -14.31 -0.79
C ILE A 285 6.56 -15.50 -1.12
N VAL A 286 6.26 -15.76 -2.39
CA VAL A 286 5.30 -16.81 -2.77
C VAL A 286 5.73 -18.18 -2.23
N PRO A 287 7.00 -18.62 -2.39
CA PRO A 287 7.48 -19.83 -1.75
C PRO A 287 7.36 -19.76 -0.23
N ALA A 288 7.82 -18.69 0.42
CA ALA A 288 7.84 -18.61 1.89
C ALA A 288 6.44 -18.75 2.53
N PHE A 289 5.41 -18.15 1.94
CA PHE A 289 4.05 -18.24 2.45
C PHE A 289 3.47 -19.65 2.43
N LYS A 290 3.89 -20.49 1.47
CA LYS A 290 3.52 -21.91 1.47
C LYS A 290 3.93 -22.59 2.78
N GLY A 291 5.15 -22.33 3.26
CA GLY A 291 5.65 -22.89 4.51
C GLY A 291 4.87 -22.44 5.75
N ILE A 292 4.43 -21.18 5.77
CA ILE A 292 3.63 -20.62 6.87
C ILE A 292 2.22 -21.22 6.85
N SER A 293 1.58 -21.25 5.68
CA SER A 293 0.24 -21.81 5.48
C SER A 293 0.19 -23.29 5.91
N GLU A 294 1.13 -24.12 5.44
CA GLU A 294 1.13 -25.56 5.72
C GLU A 294 1.46 -25.93 7.18
N LYS A 295 2.11 -25.05 7.95
CA LYS A 295 2.66 -25.39 9.28
C LYS A 295 2.12 -24.57 10.44
N LEU A 296 1.86 -23.28 10.23
CA LEU A 296 1.55 -22.35 11.30
C LEU A 296 0.07 -21.96 11.31
N VAL A 297 -0.57 -21.92 10.15
CA VAL A 297 -2.00 -21.59 10.01
C VAL A 297 -2.68 -22.55 9.00
N PRO A 298 -2.82 -23.85 9.33
CA PRO A 298 -3.48 -24.82 8.46
C PRO A 298 -4.98 -24.56 8.30
#